data_AF-E4SHW5-F1
#
_entry.id   AF-E4SHW5-F1
#
_cell.length_a   1.000
_cell.length_b   1.000
_cell.length_c   1.000
_cell.angle_alpha   90.00
_cell.angle_beta   90.00
_cell.angle_gamma   90.00
#
_symmetry.space_group_name_H-M   'P 1'
#
loop_
_entity.id
_entity.type
_entity.pdbx_description
1 polymer ?
#
loop_
_entity_poly.entity_id
_entity_poly.type
_entity_poly.pdbx_seq_one_letter_code
_entity_poly.pdbx_strand_id
1 'polypeptide(L)'
;MYEKDENIKRRQSYVSKEGEKYEDFVKQILESDNYIRKNALIVRGPKGEKYKKEEDFPIDIEPLKIEYNSNGITGSYFLDSDLIVYSKRKNAIVCVISVKKSFRERGGETAYWMVKKNESKKAFKYILVTPDNDEELFKPNNPEKRNKWRSILTAEMDGVFVVKEEEEKDIAYNYEEEFFKVGRKYLVDFIKKVV
;
A
#
# COMPACT_ATOMS: atom_id res chain seq x y z
N MET A 1 3.43 -31.40 -20.67
CA MET A 1 2.42 -30.73 -19.82
C MET A 1 3.01 -30.33 -18.46
N TYR A 2 3.74 -31.22 -17.78
CA TYR A 2 4.38 -30.98 -16.48
C TYR A 2 5.41 -29.82 -16.39
N GLU A 3 6.27 -29.61 -17.39
CA GLU A 3 7.25 -28.49 -17.38
C GLU A 3 6.60 -27.10 -17.42
N LYS A 4 5.42 -26.97 -18.04
CA LYS A 4 4.72 -25.68 -18.13
C LYS A 4 4.16 -25.26 -16.77
N ASP A 5 3.67 -26.23 -15.99
CA ASP A 5 3.11 -26.01 -14.66
C ASP A 5 4.18 -25.72 -13.61
N GLU A 6 5.35 -26.36 -13.70
CA GLU A 6 6.50 -26.01 -12.84
C GLU A 6 7.00 -24.59 -13.11
N ASN A 7 7.11 -24.20 -14.37
CA ASN A 7 7.52 -22.85 -14.74
C ASN A 7 6.53 -21.78 -14.26
N ILE A 8 5.23 -22.06 -14.29
CA ILE A 8 4.18 -21.17 -13.75
C ILE A 8 4.33 -21.04 -12.23
N LYS A 9 4.47 -22.15 -11.49
CA LYS A 9 4.66 -22.13 -10.03
C LYS A 9 5.94 -21.40 -9.62
N ARG A 10 7.06 -21.64 -10.30
CA ARG A 10 8.33 -20.94 -10.06
C ARG A 10 8.19 -19.44 -10.31
N ARG A 11 7.52 -19.05 -11.40
CA ARG A 11 7.24 -17.64 -11.71
C ARG A 11 6.35 -16.98 -10.66
N GLN A 12 5.29 -17.65 -10.21
CA GLN A 12 4.40 -17.14 -9.15
C GLN A 12 5.15 -16.98 -7.82
N SER A 13 5.99 -17.96 -7.45
CA SER A 13 6.85 -17.87 -6.26
C SER A 13 7.84 -16.71 -6.36
N TYR A 14 8.48 -16.52 -7.52
CA TYR A 14 9.39 -15.39 -7.75
C TYR A 14 8.67 -14.05 -7.62
N VAL A 15 7.50 -13.89 -8.26
CA VAL A 15 6.70 -12.65 -8.19
C VAL A 15 6.27 -12.33 -6.75
N SER A 16 5.86 -13.34 -5.98
CA SER A 16 5.50 -13.16 -4.57
C SER A 16 6.69 -12.69 -3.73
N LYS A 17 7.87 -13.34 -3.88
CA LYS A 17 9.10 -12.92 -3.19
C LYS A 17 9.53 -11.51 -3.58
N GLU A 18 9.36 -11.14 -4.84
CA GLU A 18 9.69 -9.81 -5.34
C GLU A 18 8.76 -8.71 -4.79
N GLY A 19 7.48 -9.01 -4.61
CA GLY A 19 6.54 -8.13 -3.92
C GLY A 19 6.92 -7.95 -2.46
N GLU A 20 7.18 -9.06 -1.77
CA GLU A 20 7.56 -9.09 -0.36
C GLU A 20 8.85 -8.31 -0.07
N LYS A 21 9.85 -8.40 -0.95
CA LYS A 21 11.07 -7.57 -0.85
C LYS A 21 10.78 -6.08 -0.96
N TYR A 22 9.86 -5.70 -1.84
CA TYR A 22 9.52 -4.29 -2.02
C TYR A 22 8.71 -3.75 -0.83
N GLU A 23 7.84 -4.55 -0.22
CA GLU A 23 7.23 -4.23 1.08
C GLU A 23 8.30 -4.01 2.16
N ASP A 24 9.30 -4.89 2.26
CA ASP A 24 10.40 -4.73 3.21
C ASP A 24 11.20 -3.45 2.95
N PHE A 25 11.45 -3.12 1.69
CA PHE A 25 12.12 -1.88 1.31
C PHE A 25 11.32 -0.64 1.76
N VAL A 26 10.01 -0.60 1.49
CA VAL A 26 9.14 0.50 1.93
C VAL A 26 9.12 0.59 3.46
N LYS A 27 9.04 -0.55 4.15
CA LYS A 27 9.11 -0.61 5.61
C LYS A 27 10.43 -0.05 6.14
N GLN A 28 11.56 -0.46 5.55
CA GLN A 28 12.90 0.02 5.93
C GLN A 28 13.04 1.53 5.73
N ILE A 29 12.50 2.10 4.65
CA ILE A 29 12.48 3.56 4.45
C ILE A 29 11.81 4.25 5.64
N LEU A 30 10.61 3.79 6.03
CA LEU A 30 9.85 4.40 7.12
C LEU A 30 10.52 4.20 8.48
N GLU A 31 11.07 3.01 8.75
CA GLU A 31 11.75 2.69 10.01
C GLU A 31 13.11 3.36 10.16
N SER A 32 13.75 3.76 9.05
CA SER A 32 15.02 4.51 9.07
C SER A 32 14.86 5.94 9.58
N ASP A 33 13.64 6.51 9.50
CA ASP A 33 13.37 7.85 10.02
C ASP A 33 13.20 7.85 11.54
N ASN A 34 14.01 8.66 12.23
CA ASN A 34 14.01 8.72 13.69
C ASN A 34 12.68 9.15 14.32
N TYR A 35 11.94 10.07 13.68
CA TYR A 35 10.65 10.52 14.21
C TYR A 35 9.60 9.42 14.06
N ILE A 36 9.53 8.78 12.90
CA ILE A 36 8.58 7.69 12.65
C ILE A 36 8.89 6.51 13.57
N ARG A 37 10.14 6.04 13.63
CA ARG A 37 10.56 4.92 14.51
C ARG A 37 10.20 5.16 15.97
N LYS A 38 10.34 6.39 16.46
CA LYS A 38 9.99 6.75 17.83
C LYS A 38 8.47 6.73 18.04
N ASN A 39 7.69 7.27 17.11
CA ASN A 39 6.27 7.57 17.31
C ASN A 39 5.28 6.55 16.70
N ALA A 40 5.74 5.64 15.84
CA ALA A 40 4.92 4.65 15.16
C ALA A 40 5.50 3.24 15.22
N LEU A 41 4.65 2.26 14.98
CA LEU A 41 5.01 0.89 14.63
C LEU A 41 4.60 0.65 13.17
N ILE A 42 5.52 0.11 12.37
CA ILE A 42 5.26 -0.29 10.99
C ILE A 42 5.19 -1.82 10.98
N VAL A 43 4.00 -2.35 10.72
CA VAL A 43 3.75 -3.79 10.77
C VAL A 43 3.18 -4.25 9.44
N ARG A 44 3.47 -5.50 9.06
CA ARG A 44 2.85 -6.11 7.88
C ARG A 44 1.41 -6.42 8.19
N GLY A 45 0.48 -6.12 7.28
CA GLY A 45 -0.92 -6.44 7.54
C GLY A 45 -1.25 -7.92 7.48
N PRO A 46 -2.49 -8.27 7.87
CA PRO A 46 -2.93 -9.67 7.94
C PRO A 46 -2.90 -10.31 6.55
N LYS A 47 -2.18 -11.43 6.41
CA LYS A 47 -2.18 -12.24 5.19
C LYS A 47 -3.44 -13.12 5.15
N GLY A 48 -4.32 -12.88 4.19
CA GLY A 48 -5.51 -13.71 3.89
C GLY A 48 -6.84 -13.12 4.37
N GLU A 49 -7.94 -13.59 3.77
CA GLU A 49 -9.30 -13.05 3.96
C GLU A 49 -9.90 -13.31 5.35
N LYS A 50 -9.49 -14.42 5.99
CA LYS A 50 -9.96 -14.86 7.31
C LYS A 50 -8.74 -15.14 8.19
N TYR A 51 -8.21 -14.11 8.83
CA TYR A 51 -7.12 -14.30 9.77
C TYR A 51 -7.63 -15.08 10.99
N LYS A 52 -6.95 -16.18 11.35
CA LYS A 52 -7.46 -17.14 12.35
C LYS A 52 -7.06 -16.86 13.79
N LYS A 53 -6.26 -15.82 14.09
CA LYS A 53 -5.87 -15.48 15.47
C LYS A 53 -5.70 -13.97 15.64
N GLU A 54 -6.55 -13.37 16.46
CA GLU A 54 -6.39 -11.99 16.97
C GLU A 54 -5.28 -11.91 18.04
N GLU A 55 -4.86 -13.05 18.62
CA GLU A 55 -3.97 -13.11 19.80
C GLU A 55 -2.47 -12.85 19.53
N ASP A 56 -2.02 -12.87 18.26
CA ASP A 56 -0.58 -12.76 17.91
C ASP A 56 -0.20 -11.46 17.18
N PHE A 57 -1.16 -10.57 16.91
CA PHE A 57 -0.87 -9.33 16.19
C PHE A 57 -0.47 -8.21 17.17
N PRO A 58 0.62 -7.47 16.92
CA PRO A 58 1.15 -6.49 17.89
C PRO A 58 0.25 -5.25 18.09
N ILE A 59 -0.85 -5.13 17.33
CA ILE A 59 -1.79 -4.01 17.36
C ILE A 59 -3.22 -4.52 17.12
N ASP A 60 -4.22 -3.73 17.51
CA ASP A 60 -5.62 -3.98 17.15
C ASP A 60 -5.85 -3.77 15.64
N ILE A 61 -6.29 -4.83 14.96
CA ILE A 61 -6.57 -4.87 13.51
C ILE A 61 -8.05 -4.83 13.18
N GLU A 62 -8.94 -4.80 14.17
CA GLU A 62 -10.40 -4.67 13.95
C GLU A 62 -10.77 -3.48 13.04
N PRO A 63 -10.10 -2.30 13.12
CA PRO A 63 -10.39 -1.19 12.21
C PRO A 63 -10.26 -1.53 10.72
N LEU A 64 -9.49 -2.57 10.37
CA LEU A 64 -9.26 -3.01 8.99
C LEU A 64 -10.37 -3.91 8.43
N LYS A 65 -11.29 -4.41 9.26
CA LYS A 65 -12.39 -5.25 8.79
C LYS A 65 -13.46 -4.40 8.10
N ILE A 66 -13.91 -4.85 6.94
CA ILE A 66 -15.06 -4.35 6.19
C ILE A 66 -16.20 -5.34 6.38
N GLU A 67 -17.36 -4.84 6.80
CA GLU A 67 -18.57 -5.64 6.97
C GLU A 67 -19.38 -5.71 5.68
N TYR A 68 -19.93 -6.87 5.42
CA TYR A 68 -20.80 -7.15 4.29
C TYR A 68 -22.09 -7.79 4.78
N ASN A 69 -23.21 -7.38 4.19
CA ASN A 69 -24.50 -8.03 4.35
C ASN A 69 -25.02 -8.43 2.97
N SER A 70 -25.16 -9.73 2.75
CA SER A 70 -25.70 -10.29 1.50
C SER A 70 -26.96 -11.07 1.84
N ASN A 71 -28.13 -10.44 1.63
CA ASN A 71 -29.45 -11.03 1.90
C ASN A 71 -29.58 -11.56 3.34
N GLY A 72 -29.11 -10.79 4.32
CA GLY A 72 -29.18 -11.16 5.75
C GLY A 72 -28.01 -12.03 6.23
N ILE A 73 -27.13 -12.49 5.34
CA ILE A 73 -25.90 -13.19 5.72
C ILE A 73 -24.80 -12.16 5.93
N THR A 74 -24.31 -12.05 7.17
CA THR A 74 -23.20 -11.15 7.52
C THR A 74 -21.86 -11.85 7.38
N GLY A 75 -20.87 -11.11 6.92
CA GLY A 75 -19.47 -11.52 6.89
C GLY A 75 -18.57 -10.30 7.02
N SER A 76 -17.39 -10.49 7.59
CA SER A 76 -16.36 -9.45 7.67
C SER A 76 -15.06 -9.96 7.04
N TYR A 77 -14.41 -9.08 6.31
CA TYR A 77 -13.17 -9.38 5.60
C TYR A 77 -12.20 -8.21 5.78
N PHE A 78 -10.91 -8.51 5.90
CA PHE A 78 -9.89 -7.49 5.96
C PHE A 78 -9.71 -6.82 4.58
N LEU A 79 -9.58 -5.51 4.58
CA LEU A 79 -9.12 -4.79 3.39
C LEU A 79 -7.65 -5.09 3.09
N ASP A 80 -7.28 -4.99 1.81
CA ASP A 80 -5.90 -5.19 1.36
C ASP A 80 -4.96 -4.22 2.08
N SER A 81 -4.04 -4.76 2.89
CA SER A 81 -3.19 -3.99 3.80
C SER A 81 -1.80 -4.60 3.82
N ASP A 82 -0.94 -4.23 2.88
CA ASP A 82 0.42 -4.77 2.83
C ASP A 82 1.24 -4.29 4.04
N LEU A 83 1.16 -2.99 4.37
CA LEU A 83 1.73 -2.41 5.59
C LEU A 83 0.72 -1.56 6.35
N ILE A 84 0.86 -1.53 7.67
CA ILE A 84 0.05 -0.74 8.59
C ILE A 84 0.97 0.16 9.41
N VAL A 85 0.57 1.43 9.51
CA VAL A 85 1.21 2.43 10.37
C VAL A 85 0.32 2.68 11.57
N TYR A 86 0.81 2.23 12.72
CA TYR A 86 0.16 2.42 14.02
C TYR A 86 0.84 3.55 14.79
N SER A 87 0.10 4.62 15.11
CA SER A 87 0.63 5.71 15.92
C SER A 87 0.59 5.33 17.39
N LYS A 88 1.76 5.30 18.04
CA LYS A 88 1.89 5.04 19.48
C LYS A 88 1.26 6.17 20.31
N ARG A 89 1.27 7.40 19.78
CA ARG A 89 0.68 8.57 20.45
C ARG A 89 -0.84 8.54 20.41
N LYS A 90 -1.43 8.17 19.28
CA LYS A 90 -2.89 8.12 19.10
C LYS A 90 -3.49 6.77 19.51
N ASN A 91 -2.64 5.77 19.76
CA ASN A 91 -3.02 4.39 20.09
C ASN A 91 -3.98 3.80 19.04
N ALA A 92 -3.73 4.09 17.75
CA ALA A 92 -4.61 3.73 16.65
C ALA A 92 -3.85 3.55 15.33
N ILE A 93 -4.44 2.77 14.42
CA ILE A 93 -4.03 2.74 13.01
C ILE A 93 -4.30 4.11 12.40
N VAL A 94 -3.26 4.75 11.88
CA VAL A 94 -3.35 6.08 11.26
C VAL A 94 -3.21 6.03 9.74
N CYS A 95 -2.54 5.00 9.23
CA CYS A 95 -2.39 4.80 7.80
C CYS A 95 -2.27 3.32 7.46
N VAL A 96 -2.90 2.91 6.37
CA VAL A 96 -2.68 1.65 5.67
C VAL A 96 -1.99 1.96 4.35
N ILE A 97 -1.05 1.12 3.98
CA ILE A 97 -0.26 1.24 2.74
C ILE A 97 -0.50 0.00 1.91
N SER A 98 -1.10 0.18 0.72
CA SER A 98 -1.08 -0.82 -0.34
C SER A 98 0.21 -0.66 -1.14
N VAL A 99 0.97 -1.73 -1.25
CA VAL A 99 2.27 -1.81 -1.93
C VAL A 99 2.10 -2.64 -3.19
N LYS A 100 2.22 -2.01 -4.37
CA LYS A 100 2.00 -2.69 -5.65
C LYS A 100 3.15 -2.41 -6.60
N LYS A 101 3.84 -3.46 -7.08
CA LYS A 101 4.90 -3.32 -8.09
C LYS A 101 4.39 -2.94 -9.49
N SER A 102 3.16 -3.33 -9.80
CA SER A 102 2.50 -3.13 -11.10
C SER A 102 0.99 -3.17 -10.91
N PHE A 103 0.22 -2.54 -11.81
CA PHE A 103 -1.22 -2.37 -11.58
C PHE A 103 -2.05 -3.46 -12.20
N ARG A 104 -2.05 -3.64 -13.53
CA ARG A 104 -2.99 -4.57 -14.21
C ARG A 104 -4.38 -4.52 -13.56
N GLU A 105 -5.02 -5.64 -13.25
CA GLU A 105 -6.28 -5.70 -12.50
C GLU A 105 -6.18 -5.20 -11.04
N ARG A 106 -5.01 -5.29 -10.41
CA ARG A 106 -4.77 -4.91 -8.99
C ARG A 106 -4.92 -3.42 -8.74
N GLY A 107 -4.78 -2.58 -9.77
CA GLY A 107 -5.12 -1.16 -9.67
C GLY A 107 -6.61 -0.96 -9.34
N GLY A 108 -7.48 -1.79 -9.92
CA GLY A 108 -8.91 -1.78 -9.64
C GLY A 108 -9.23 -2.32 -8.24
N GLU A 109 -8.54 -3.37 -7.82
CA GLU A 109 -8.66 -3.92 -6.45
C GLU A 109 -8.27 -2.89 -5.38
N THR A 110 -7.16 -2.19 -5.59
CA THR A 110 -6.70 -1.14 -4.67
C THR A 110 -7.74 -0.01 -4.55
N ALA A 111 -8.25 0.47 -5.68
CA ALA A 111 -9.30 1.49 -5.71
C ALA A 111 -10.60 1.00 -5.06
N TYR A 112 -11.00 -0.26 -5.30
CA TYR A 112 -12.17 -0.87 -4.68
C TYR A 112 -12.08 -0.86 -3.14
N TRP A 113 -10.94 -1.24 -2.58
CA TRP A 113 -10.77 -1.22 -1.13
C TRP A 113 -10.81 0.20 -0.54
N MET A 114 -10.33 1.20 -1.28
CA MET A 114 -10.47 2.60 -0.88
C MET A 114 -11.94 3.06 -0.86
N VAL A 115 -12.73 2.69 -1.87
CA VAL A 115 -14.18 2.93 -1.87
C VAL A 115 -14.83 2.28 -0.66
N LYS A 116 -14.53 1.00 -0.38
CA LYS A 116 -15.09 0.27 0.78
C LYS A 116 -14.70 0.89 2.11
N LYS A 117 -13.46 1.35 2.23
CA LYS A 117 -12.94 2.08 3.39
C LYS A 117 -13.72 3.38 3.63
N ASN A 118 -14.02 4.13 2.57
CA ASN A 118 -14.79 5.37 2.64
C ASN A 118 -16.26 5.13 2.97
N GLU A 119 -16.91 4.15 2.34
CA GLU A 119 -18.28 3.72 2.67
C GLU A 119 -18.41 3.31 4.14
N SER A 120 -17.38 2.63 4.66
CA SER A 120 -17.29 2.21 6.07
C SER A 120 -16.81 3.32 7.02
N LYS A 121 -16.58 4.54 6.51
CA LYS A 121 -16.14 5.73 7.26
C LYS A 121 -14.93 5.49 8.16
N LYS A 122 -13.97 4.66 7.73
CA LYS A 122 -12.78 4.38 8.54
C LYS A 122 -11.89 5.64 8.60
N ALA A 123 -11.35 5.93 9.78
CA ALA A 123 -10.64 7.19 10.03
C ALA A 123 -9.18 7.23 9.53
N PHE A 124 -8.55 6.08 9.32
CA PHE A 124 -7.16 6.02 8.86
C PHE A 124 -7.01 6.48 7.40
N LYS A 125 -5.79 6.87 7.02
CA LYS A 125 -5.43 7.16 5.63
C LYS A 125 -5.14 5.87 4.87
N TYR A 126 -5.56 5.76 3.61
CA TYR A 126 -5.21 4.63 2.78
C TYR A 126 -4.47 5.07 1.52
N ILE A 127 -3.18 4.75 1.45
CA ILE A 127 -2.26 5.22 0.42
C ILE A 127 -1.71 4.06 -0.41
N LEU A 128 -1.25 4.40 -1.61
CA LEU A 128 -0.54 3.50 -2.51
C LEU A 128 0.95 3.86 -2.56
N VAL A 129 1.81 2.86 -2.43
CA VAL A 129 3.26 2.99 -2.68
C VAL A 129 3.67 2.00 -3.77
N THR A 130 4.43 2.47 -4.75
CA THR A 130 4.80 1.67 -5.92
C THR A 130 6.19 2.03 -6.46
N PRO A 131 6.96 1.08 -7.01
CA PRO A 131 8.11 1.39 -7.85
C PRO A 131 7.69 1.71 -9.28
N ASP A 132 6.41 1.57 -9.64
CA ASP A 132 5.84 1.82 -10.98
C ASP A 132 6.59 1.08 -12.10
N ASN A 133 6.73 -0.25 -11.95
CA ASN A 133 7.54 -1.07 -12.88
C ASN A 133 6.91 -1.21 -14.28
N ASP A 134 5.61 -0.94 -14.41
CA ASP A 134 4.88 -0.94 -15.68
C ASP A 134 4.67 0.48 -16.27
N GLU A 135 5.28 1.50 -15.66
CA GLU A 135 5.24 2.90 -16.13
C GLU A 135 3.81 3.44 -16.36
N GLU A 136 2.90 3.01 -15.49
CA GLU A 136 1.49 3.36 -15.54
C GLU A 136 1.20 4.69 -14.84
N LEU A 137 2.06 5.12 -13.91
CA LEU A 137 1.84 6.34 -13.13
C LEU A 137 2.75 7.49 -13.52
N PHE A 138 4.05 7.26 -13.70
CA PHE A 138 5.03 8.32 -13.87
C PHE A 138 5.86 8.17 -15.14
N LYS A 139 5.97 9.27 -15.90
CA LYS A 139 6.83 9.38 -17.07
C LYS A 139 7.74 10.59 -16.88
N PRO A 140 9.04 10.41 -16.59
CA PRO A 140 9.95 11.52 -16.27
C PRO A 140 9.97 12.65 -17.31
N ASN A 141 9.89 12.29 -18.60
CA ASN A 141 9.92 13.26 -19.71
C ASN A 141 8.56 13.95 -19.96
N ASN A 142 7.48 13.46 -19.34
CA ASN A 142 6.17 14.10 -19.40
C ASN A 142 5.41 13.84 -18.09
N PRO A 143 5.82 14.49 -16.99
CA PRO A 143 5.31 14.21 -15.66
C PRO A 143 3.81 14.43 -15.52
N GLU A 144 3.15 15.23 -16.34
CA GLU A 144 1.70 15.51 -16.24
C GLU A 144 0.83 14.47 -16.97
N LYS A 145 1.43 13.65 -17.85
CA LYS A 145 0.68 12.66 -18.63
C LYS A 145 0.07 11.59 -17.71
N ARG A 146 -1.25 11.41 -17.81
CA ARG A 146 -1.99 10.42 -17.03
C ARG A 146 -2.42 9.25 -17.89
N ASN A 147 -1.96 8.04 -17.53
CA ASN A 147 -2.61 6.82 -18.01
C ASN A 147 -3.82 6.51 -17.12
N LYS A 148 -4.58 5.47 -17.48
CA LYS A 148 -5.77 5.01 -16.76
C LYS A 148 -5.54 4.90 -15.24
N TRP A 149 -4.48 4.18 -14.83
CA TRP A 149 -4.25 3.93 -13.40
C TRP A 149 -3.83 5.17 -12.65
N ARG A 150 -3.02 6.05 -13.25
CA ARG A 150 -2.72 7.36 -12.65
C ARG A 150 -4.00 8.14 -12.37
N SER A 151 -4.89 8.27 -13.35
CA SER A 151 -6.14 9.02 -13.19
C SER A 151 -7.01 8.45 -12.07
N ILE A 152 -7.27 7.14 -12.09
CA ILE A 152 -8.14 6.48 -11.10
C ILE A 152 -7.53 6.57 -9.69
N LEU A 153 -6.27 6.16 -9.53
CA LEU A 153 -5.66 6.04 -8.20
C LEU A 153 -5.47 7.40 -7.54
N THR A 154 -5.15 8.46 -8.30
CA THR A 154 -5.03 9.81 -7.74
C THR A 154 -6.37 10.47 -7.42
N ALA A 155 -7.47 9.98 -8.02
CA ALA A 155 -8.82 10.46 -7.71
C ALA A 155 -9.41 9.77 -6.47
N GLU A 156 -9.08 8.49 -6.25
CA GLU A 156 -9.67 7.68 -5.18
C GLU A 156 -8.83 7.66 -3.89
N MET A 157 -7.50 7.55 -3.98
CA MET A 157 -6.61 7.29 -2.84
C MET A 157 -6.33 8.53 -1.99
N ASP A 158 -6.04 8.34 -0.70
CA ASP A 158 -5.58 9.43 0.19
C ASP A 158 -4.16 9.93 -0.16
N GLY A 159 -3.46 9.23 -1.05
CA GLY A 159 -2.15 9.59 -1.58
C GLY A 159 -1.54 8.46 -2.41
N VAL A 160 -0.83 8.82 -3.48
CA VAL A 160 -0.11 7.90 -4.37
C VAL A 160 1.36 8.29 -4.43
N PHE A 161 2.22 7.36 -4.08
CA PHE A 161 3.67 7.57 -3.98
C PHE A 161 4.42 6.62 -4.90
N VAL A 162 5.17 7.18 -5.84
CA VAL A 162 6.16 6.45 -6.62
C VAL A 162 7.51 6.56 -5.91
N VAL A 163 8.07 5.43 -5.52
CA VAL A 163 9.34 5.35 -4.78
C VAL A 163 10.25 4.36 -5.49
N LYS A 164 11.42 4.80 -5.93
CA LYS A 164 12.36 3.92 -6.64
C LYS A 164 13.33 3.28 -5.65
N GLU A 165 13.66 2.00 -5.86
CA GLU A 165 14.69 1.28 -5.07
C GLU A 165 16.09 1.85 -5.31
N GLU A 166 16.35 2.34 -6.52
CA GLU A 166 17.58 3.05 -6.89
C GLU A 166 17.53 4.50 -6.41
N GLU A 167 18.43 4.88 -5.49
CA GLU A 167 18.44 6.20 -4.86
C GLU A 167 18.67 7.34 -5.86
N GLU A 168 19.59 7.17 -6.81
CA GLU A 168 19.87 8.17 -7.86
C GLU A 168 18.62 8.49 -8.69
N LYS A 169 17.86 7.47 -9.09
CA LYS A 169 16.60 7.64 -9.83
C LYS A 169 15.53 8.30 -8.96
N ASP A 170 15.43 7.90 -7.70
CA ASP A 170 14.46 8.48 -6.77
C ASP A 170 14.68 9.98 -6.56
N ILE A 171 15.95 10.41 -6.47
CA ILE A 171 16.34 11.81 -6.35
C ILE A 171 16.10 12.57 -7.67
N ALA A 172 16.51 12.01 -8.79
CA ALA A 172 16.42 12.65 -10.11
C ALA A 172 14.97 12.90 -10.55
N TYR A 173 14.02 12.06 -10.11
CA TYR A 173 12.64 12.07 -10.57
C TYR A 173 11.66 12.74 -9.59
N ASN A 174 12.17 13.48 -8.61
CA ASN A 174 11.34 14.19 -7.64
C ASN A 174 10.23 15.02 -8.32
N TYR A 175 8.98 14.69 -7.99
CA TYR A 175 7.80 15.34 -8.56
C TYR A 175 6.67 15.35 -7.54
N GLU A 176 5.86 16.40 -7.51
CA GLU A 176 4.77 16.55 -6.54
C GLU A 176 3.55 17.23 -7.16
N GLU A 177 2.40 16.60 -6.92
CA GLU A 177 1.04 17.12 -7.04
C GLU A 177 0.29 16.79 -5.74
N GLU A 178 -0.92 17.33 -5.58
CA GLU A 178 -1.73 17.19 -4.35
C GLU A 178 -1.86 15.74 -3.87
N PHE A 179 -2.25 14.81 -4.75
CA PHE A 179 -2.45 13.38 -4.42
C PHE A 179 -1.41 12.44 -5.05
N PHE A 180 -0.42 12.97 -5.78
CA PHE A 180 0.58 12.17 -6.49
C PHE A 180 1.99 12.70 -6.25
N LYS A 181 2.88 11.86 -5.74
CA LYS A 181 4.26 12.27 -5.41
C LYS A 181 5.26 11.21 -5.85
N VAL A 182 6.43 11.65 -6.29
CA VAL A 182 7.55 10.81 -6.70
C VAL A 182 8.74 11.16 -5.84
N GLY A 183 9.26 10.18 -5.10
CA GLY A 183 10.42 10.34 -4.21
C GLY A 183 10.14 9.92 -2.75
N ARG A 184 11.12 9.26 -2.13
CA ARG A 184 11.07 8.75 -0.75
C ARG A 184 10.72 9.81 0.28
N LYS A 185 11.26 11.02 0.12
CA LYS A 185 11.06 12.13 1.06
C LYS A 185 9.57 12.45 1.28
N TYR A 186 8.79 12.39 0.20
CA TYR A 186 7.37 12.72 0.25
C TYR A 186 6.55 11.67 1.00
N LEU A 187 6.92 10.39 0.85
CA LEU A 187 6.31 9.31 1.63
C LEU A 187 6.61 9.48 3.12
N VAL A 188 7.88 9.73 3.47
CA VAL A 188 8.30 9.96 4.86
C VAL A 188 7.58 11.17 5.46
N ASP A 189 7.52 12.29 4.74
CA ASP A 189 6.86 13.51 5.20
C ASP A 189 5.35 13.33 5.37
N PHE A 190 4.71 12.55 4.48
CA PHE A 190 3.30 12.20 4.64
C PHE A 190 3.07 11.39 5.91
N ILE A 191 3.88 10.34 6.16
CA ILE A 191 3.75 9.50 7.35
C ILE A 191 4.00 10.31 8.63
N LYS A 192 4.98 11.22 8.64
CA LYS A 192 5.21 12.13 9.78
C LYS A 192 4.00 12.99 10.14
N LYS A 193 3.23 13.43 9.13
CA LYS A 193 2.03 14.27 9.35
C LYS A 193 0.86 13.49 9.95
N VAL A 194 0.77 12.18 9.69
CA VAL A 194 -0.36 11.36 10.16
C VAL A 194 -0.08 10.63 11.47
N VAL A 195 1.18 10.41 11.83
CA VAL A 195 1.60 9.78 13.10
C VAL A 195 1.50 10.73 14.28
#